data_AF-A0A1Y5FTE5-F1
#
_entry.id   AF-A0A1Y5FTE5-F1
#
_cell.length_a   1.000
_cell.length_b   1.000
_cell.length_c   1.000
_cell.angle_alpha   90.00
_cell.angle_beta   90.00
_cell.angle_gamma   90.00
#
_symmetry.space_group_name_H-M   'P 1'
#
loop_
_entity.id
_entity.type
_entity.pdbx_description
1 polymer ?
#
loop_
_entity_poly.entity_id
_entity_poly.type
_entity_poly.pdbx_seq_one_letter_code
_entity_poly.pdbx_strand_id
1 'polypeptide(L)'
;MSTDTAPGLFCRQLFDRDSFTYTYLLVDTATHEGAIIDPVMEQFERDLQYVEELGIELLYVFETHAHADHITSAGMLRQNTGAKIVFSQAAGIEAIDIALQDGDQLTLGNYAIKALATPGHTSGCMSYFVDGKVFTGDTLLIRGCGRTDFQQGDAKTLYDNVTNKLFTLPDSTIVYPAHDYRGRTSSSIGEEKRWNPRLGGEQSASDFIETMNNLNLDMPKKINEAVPANVGVGIDYNPRRFVYEDFSMSDLHTSWRQLGANEVIVDNRRGIEFAEGHVPGSINIPLGSESTHAEQLKAYDKVYMYCRSGRRAQTALTNLSLIGLNNLVCVSHTGMPNWIAAGYPVEL
;
A
#
# COMPACT_ATOMS: atom_id res chain seq x y z
N MET A 1 14.65 -8.13 -23.31
CA MET A 1 13.66 -7.57 -24.25
C MET A 1 13.53 -6.11 -23.89
N SER A 2 13.75 -5.20 -24.84
CA SER A 2 13.59 -3.76 -24.63
C SER A 2 12.10 -3.47 -24.42
N THR A 3 11.71 -3.10 -23.20
CA THR A 3 10.36 -2.59 -22.91
C THR A 3 10.39 -1.09 -23.08
N ASP A 4 10.30 -0.67 -24.34
CA ASP A 4 10.04 0.71 -24.73
C ASP A 4 8.56 1.05 -24.49
N THR A 5 8.09 0.86 -23.25
CA THR A 5 6.79 1.35 -22.81
C THR A 5 6.95 2.83 -22.53
N ALA A 6 6.22 3.67 -23.27
CA ALA A 6 6.18 5.10 -23.04
C ALA A 6 5.98 5.40 -21.53
N PRO A 7 6.68 6.39 -20.96
CA PRO A 7 6.53 6.77 -19.55
C PRO A 7 5.05 6.95 -19.21
N GLY A 8 4.56 6.26 -18.19
CA GLY A 8 3.14 6.25 -17.85
C GLY A 8 2.87 5.64 -16.48
N LEU A 9 1.71 5.95 -15.91
CA LEU A 9 1.20 5.26 -14.72
C LEU A 9 0.49 3.99 -15.17
N PHE A 10 1.18 2.87 -15.10
CA PHE A 10 0.60 1.57 -15.36
C PHE A 10 -0.34 1.19 -14.21
N CYS A 11 -1.55 0.72 -14.54
CA CYS A 11 -2.54 0.23 -13.58
C CYS A 11 -2.92 -1.20 -13.95
N ARG A 12 -2.60 -2.15 -13.07
CA ARG A 12 -3.04 -3.54 -13.17
C ARG A 12 -4.18 -3.79 -12.19
N GLN A 13 -5.36 -4.06 -12.74
CA GLN A 13 -6.51 -4.50 -11.97
C GLN A 13 -6.45 -6.02 -11.79
N LEU A 14 -6.47 -6.46 -10.54
CA LEU A 14 -6.51 -7.86 -10.12
C LEU A 14 -7.86 -8.12 -9.46
N PHE A 15 -8.36 -9.36 -9.51
CA PHE A 15 -9.70 -9.69 -9.04
C PHE A 15 -9.66 -10.92 -8.13
N ASP A 16 -10.21 -10.79 -6.93
CA ASP A 16 -10.53 -11.91 -6.06
C ASP A 16 -11.96 -12.41 -6.34
N ARG A 17 -12.09 -13.72 -6.56
CA ARG A 17 -13.39 -14.32 -6.95
C ARG A 17 -14.29 -14.63 -5.77
N ASP A 18 -13.74 -14.72 -4.57
CA ASP A 18 -14.47 -15.17 -3.39
C ASP A 18 -15.18 -13.98 -2.72
N SER A 19 -14.52 -12.83 -2.66
CA SER A 19 -15.05 -11.56 -2.15
C SER A 19 -15.56 -10.61 -3.25
N PHE A 20 -15.27 -10.90 -4.52
CA PHE A 20 -15.54 -10.01 -5.67
C PHE A 20 -14.78 -8.68 -5.60
N THR A 21 -13.63 -8.68 -4.91
CA THR A 21 -12.79 -7.50 -4.71
C THR A 21 -11.87 -7.26 -5.89
N TYR A 22 -11.74 -6.00 -6.27
CA TYR A 22 -10.68 -5.51 -7.12
C TYR A 22 -9.52 -4.97 -6.30
N THR A 23 -8.32 -5.45 -6.59
CA THR A 23 -7.05 -4.92 -6.10
C THR A 23 -6.36 -4.20 -7.25
N TYR A 24 -5.77 -3.03 -7.00
CA TYR A 24 -5.12 -2.23 -8.05
C TYR A 24 -3.64 -2.05 -7.78
N LEU A 25 -2.77 -2.55 -8.65
CA LEU A 25 -1.34 -2.30 -8.62
C LEU A 25 -0.99 -1.16 -9.59
N LEU A 26 -0.59 -0.03 -9.01
CA LEU A 26 -0.12 1.16 -9.71
C LEU A 26 1.40 1.16 -9.77
N VAL A 27 1.96 1.48 -10.94
CA VAL A 27 3.41 1.49 -11.17
C VAL A 27 3.76 2.69 -12.04
N ASP A 28 4.65 3.56 -11.56
CA ASP A 28 5.35 4.48 -12.45
C ASP A 28 6.39 3.68 -13.24
N THR A 29 6.15 3.51 -14.54
CA THR A 29 7.04 2.72 -15.41
C THR A 29 8.41 3.34 -15.59
N ALA A 30 8.60 4.62 -15.27
CA ALA A 30 9.89 5.29 -15.36
C ALA A 30 10.77 5.06 -14.13
N THR A 31 10.18 5.02 -12.93
CA THR A 31 10.91 4.89 -11.66
C THR A 31 10.87 3.48 -11.05
N HIS A 32 9.95 2.64 -11.55
CA HIS A 32 9.56 1.35 -10.97
C HIS A 32 9.02 1.45 -9.54
N GLU A 33 8.60 2.64 -9.09
CA GLU A 33 7.91 2.81 -7.81
C GLU A 33 6.43 2.43 -7.97
N GLY A 34 5.90 1.70 -6.99
CA GLY A 34 4.52 1.21 -7.04
C GLY A 34 3.71 1.45 -5.78
N ALA A 35 2.39 1.37 -5.95
CA ALA A 35 1.42 1.33 -4.86
C ALA A 35 0.37 0.26 -5.16
N ILE A 36 -0.14 -0.39 -4.13
CA ILE A 36 -1.22 -1.36 -4.26
C ILE A 36 -2.42 -0.92 -3.42
N ILE A 37 -3.63 -1.01 -3.99
CA ILE A 37 -4.87 -0.54 -3.36
C ILE A 37 -5.77 -1.75 -3.10
N ASP A 38 -6.28 -1.86 -1.86
CA ASP A 38 -7.21 -2.89 -1.37
C ASP A 38 -6.73 -4.33 -1.65
N PRO A 39 -5.55 -4.75 -1.15
CA PRO A 39 -5.04 -6.09 -1.40
C PRO A 39 -5.65 -7.14 -0.47
N VAL A 40 -5.96 -8.32 -1.01
CA VAL A 40 -6.69 -9.38 -0.30
C VAL A 40 -5.72 -10.41 0.28
N MET A 41 -5.94 -10.87 1.52
CA MET A 41 -5.10 -11.85 2.23
C MET A 41 -4.86 -13.11 1.41
N GLU A 42 -5.92 -13.73 0.91
CA GLU A 42 -5.85 -14.97 0.13
C GLU A 42 -5.13 -14.80 -1.22
N GLN A 43 -4.91 -13.56 -1.66
CA GLN A 43 -4.21 -13.21 -2.90
C GLN A 43 -2.78 -12.69 -2.67
N PHE A 44 -2.28 -12.71 -1.44
CA PHE A 44 -0.95 -12.19 -1.09
C PHE A 44 0.17 -12.72 -1.99
N GLU A 45 0.25 -14.04 -2.21
CA GLU A 45 1.30 -14.65 -3.03
C GLU A 45 1.26 -14.17 -4.48
N ARG A 46 0.05 -14.04 -5.05
CA ARG A 46 -0.16 -13.50 -6.41
C ARG A 46 0.33 -12.06 -6.49
N ASP A 47 -0.04 -11.24 -5.50
CA ASP A 47 0.27 -9.81 -5.49
C ASP A 47 1.78 -9.58 -5.32
N LEU A 48 2.42 -10.33 -4.40
CA LEU A 48 3.86 -10.30 -4.19
C LEU A 48 4.63 -10.76 -5.44
N GLN A 49 4.18 -11.82 -6.11
CA GLN A 49 4.78 -12.29 -7.35
C GLN A 49 4.83 -11.17 -8.42
N TYR A 50 3.75 -10.42 -8.60
CA TYR A 50 3.74 -9.28 -9.53
C TYR A 50 4.72 -8.18 -9.12
N VAL A 51 4.81 -7.87 -7.82
CA VAL A 51 5.77 -6.88 -7.29
C VAL A 51 7.21 -7.31 -7.62
N GLU A 52 7.53 -8.58 -7.43
CA GLU A 52 8.86 -9.13 -7.66
C GLU A 52 9.22 -9.23 -9.15
N GLU A 53 8.36 -9.84 -9.97
CA GLU A 53 8.60 -10.08 -11.39
C GLU A 53 8.68 -8.78 -12.21
N LEU A 54 7.88 -7.78 -11.86
CA LEU A 54 7.91 -6.46 -12.50
C LEU A 54 8.97 -5.54 -11.88
N GLY A 55 9.64 -6.03 -10.83
CA GLY A 55 10.71 -5.36 -10.13
C GLY A 55 10.34 -4.04 -9.47
N ILE A 56 9.13 -3.99 -8.92
CA ILE A 56 8.51 -2.80 -8.34
C ILE A 56 9.09 -2.54 -6.94
N GLU A 57 9.49 -1.30 -6.68
CA GLU A 57 9.66 -0.82 -5.31
C GLU A 57 8.29 -0.40 -4.78
N LEU A 58 7.62 -1.30 -4.06
CA LEU A 58 6.31 -1.03 -3.49
C LEU A 58 6.45 -0.01 -2.35
N LEU A 59 5.97 1.21 -2.59
CA LEU A 59 6.06 2.30 -1.62
C LEU A 59 4.89 2.29 -0.65
N TYR A 60 3.69 2.00 -1.14
CA TYR A 60 2.44 2.16 -0.40
C TYR A 60 1.51 0.98 -0.59
N VAL A 61 0.83 0.62 0.51
CA VAL A 61 -0.38 -0.20 0.48
C VAL A 61 -1.52 0.69 0.94
N PHE A 62 -2.42 1.04 0.05
CA PHE A 62 -3.58 1.88 0.33
C PHE A 62 -4.80 1.02 0.68
N GLU A 63 -5.48 1.39 1.75
CA GLU A 63 -6.83 0.92 2.05
C GLU A 63 -7.84 2.01 1.71
N THR A 64 -8.93 1.67 1.03
CA THR A 64 -10.04 2.60 0.80
C THR A 64 -10.99 2.63 1.99
N HIS A 65 -11.17 1.50 2.67
CA HIS A 65 -11.98 1.38 3.89
C HIS A 65 -11.59 0.12 4.67
N ALA A 66 -12.09 -0.04 5.90
CA ALA A 66 -11.95 -1.30 6.61
C ALA A 66 -12.95 -2.31 6.02
N HIS A 67 -12.46 -3.25 5.22
CA HIS A 67 -13.31 -4.20 4.50
C HIS A 67 -14.06 -5.15 5.45
N ALA A 68 -15.28 -5.55 5.08
CA ALA A 68 -16.13 -6.45 5.87
C ALA A 68 -16.31 -7.84 5.22
N ASP A 69 -15.87 -7.98 3.98
CA ASP A 69 -16.05 -9.14 3.12
C ASP A 69 -14.75 -9.95 2.94
N HIS A 70 -13.59 -9.34 3.19
CA HIS A 70 -12.27 -9.99 3.15
C HIS A 70 -11.30 -9.41 4.19
N ILE A 71 -10.24 -10.16 4.48
CA ILE A 71 -9.12 -9.69 5.30
C ILE A 71 -8.07 -9.07 4.38
N THR A 72 -7.56 -7.90 4.72
CA THR A 72 -6.48 -7.26 3.94
C THR A 72 -5.15 -8.03 4.06
N SER A 73 -4.35 -8.04 3.00
CA SER A 73 -2.94 -8.49 3.05
C SER A 73 -1.94 -7.35 3.35
N ALA A 74 -2.42 -6.14 3.67
CA ALA A 74 -1.56 -4.97 3.85
C ALA A 74 -0.43 -5.16 4.85
N GLY A 75 -0.70 -5.80 5.99
CA GLY A 75 0.32 -6.16 6.97
C GLY A 75 1.40 -7.10 6.42
N MET A 76 0.99 -8.11 5.64
CA MET A 76 1.91 -9.06 5.00
C MET A 76 2.75 -8.37 3.93
N LEU A 77 2.14 -7.53 3.09
CA LEU A 77 2.86 -6.76 2.07
C LEU A 77 3.87 -5.80 2.71
N ARG A 78 3.51 -5.11 3.79
CA ARG A 78 4.47 -4.29 4.56
C ARG A 78 5.65 -5.14 5.08
N GLN A 79 5.38 -6.32 5.64
CA GLN A 79 6.42 -7.23 6.16
C GLN A 79 7.34 -7.82 5.08
N ASN A 80 6.88 -7.92 3.83
CA ASN A 80 7.67 -8.53 2.76
C ASN A 80 8.29 -7.50 1.81
N THR A 81 7.83 -6.25 1.84
CA THR A 81 8.32 -5.21 0.91
C THR A 81 8.86 -3.95 1.60
N GLY A 82 8.44 -3.70 2.85
CA GLY A 82 8.68 -2.41 3.53
C GLY A 82 7.79 -1.26 3.05
N ALA A 83 6.76 -1.55 2.25
CA ALA A 83 5.73 -0.58 1.90
C ALA A 83 5.03 -0.03 3.15
N LYS A 84 4.64 1.25 3.10
CA LYS A 84 3.90 1.90 4.18
C LYS A 84 2.41 1.67 3.98
N ILE A 85 1.71 1.29 5.05
CA ILE A 85 0.25 1.16 5.00
C ILE A 85 -0.36 2.55 5.15
N VAL A 86 -1.19 2.92 4.18
CA VAL A 86 -1.78 4.24 4.04
C VAL A 86 -3.29 4.12 4.11
N PHE A 87 -3.89 4.88 5.02
CA PHE A 87 -5.35 4.86 5.18
C PHE A 87 -5.86 6.18 5.77
N SER A 88 -7.19 6.30 5.87
CA SER A 88 -7.88 7.45 6.43
C SER A 88 -7.58 7.62 7.91
N GLN A 89 -7.25 8.84 8.32
CA GLN A 89 -7.13 9.20 9.75
C GLN A 89 -8.45 8.93 10.49
N ALA A 90 -9.60 9.12 9.82
CA ALA A 90 -10.92 8.91 10.40
C ALA A 90 -11.23 7.41 10.66
N ALA A 91 -10.45 6.48 10.09
CA ALA A 91 -10.60 5.06 10.38
C ALA A 91 -10.16 4.70 11.81
N GLY A 92 -9.33 5.52 12.45
CA GLY A 92 -8.90 5.30 13.84
C GLY A 92 -8.07 4.03 14.07
N ILE A 93 -7.39 3.54 13.03
CA ILE A 93 -6.57 2.31 13.10
C ILE A 93 -5.14 2.67 13.49
N GLU A 94 -4.67 2.23 14.66
CA GLU A 94 -3.30 2.52 15.13
C GLU A 94 -2.20 1.78 14.34
N ALA A 95 -2.54 0.68 13.67
CA ALA A 95 -1.57 -0.18 13.00
C ALA A 95 -1.11 0.32 11.61
N ILE A 96 -1.68 1.43 11.10
CA ILE A 96 -1.27 2.04 9.83
C ILE A 96 -0.02 2.91 9.99
N ASP A 97 0.72 3.12 8.90
CA ASP A 97 1.94 3.92 8.92
C ASP A 97 1.70 5.40 8.56
N ILE A 98 0.75 5.66 7.65
CA ILE A 98 0.42 7.02 7.17
C ILE A 98 -1.09 7.22 7.26
N ALA A 99 -1.51 8.15 8.11
CA ALA A 99 -2.90 8.57 8.26
C ALA A 99 -3.18 9.82 7.41
N LEU A 100 -4.10 9.70 6.45
CA LEU A 100 -4.44 10.78 5.52
C LEU A 100 -5.74 11.48 5.90
N GLN A 101 -5.78 12.78 5.65
CA GLN A 101 -6.97 13.63 5.66
C GLN A 101 -7.40 13.98 4.22
N ASP A 102 -8.55 14.63 4.10
CA ASP A 102 -9.05 15.10 2.80
C ASP A 102 -8.07 16.08 2.15
N GLY A 103 -7.71 15.81 0.88
CA GLY A 103 -6.84 16.67 0.09
C GLY A 103 -5.35 16.43 0.25
N ASP A 104 -4.92 15.58 1.20
CA ASP A 104 -3.53 15.16 1.35
C ASP A 104 -3.02 14.48 0.06
N GLN A 105 -1.70 14.54 -0.17
CA GLN A 105 -1.07 13.96 -1.35
C GLN A 105 0.18 13.16 -0.98
N LEU A 106 0.36 12.03 -1.65
CA LEU A 106 1.59 11.24 -1.61
C LEU A 106 2.19 11.13 -3.02
N THR A 107 3.52 11.15 -3.09
CA THR A 107 4.26 11.04 -4.35
C THR A 107 4.49 9.57 -4.69
N LEU A 108 4.16 9.17 -5.91
CA LEU A 108 4.49 7.87 -6.50
C LEU A 108 5.24 8.11 -7.81
N GLY A 109 6.58 8.02 -7.78
CA GLY A 109 7.42 8.42 -8.90
C GLY A 109 7.14 9.86 -9.32
N ASN A 110 6.73 10.03 -10.57
CA ASN A 110 6.38 11.31 -11.17
C ASN A 110 4.91 11.72 -10.97
N TYR A 111 4.14 10.94 -10.21
CA TYR A 111 2.71 11.14 -10.01
C TYR A 111 2.40 11.55 -8.56
N ALA A 112 1.33 12.32 -8.37
CA ALA A 112 0.78 12.64 -7.06
C ALA A 112 -0.57 11.94 -6.88
N ILE A 113 -0.67 11.09 -5.86
CA ILE A 113 -1.91 10.44 -5.45
C ILE A 113 -2.59 11.35 -4.44
N LYS A 114 -3.76 11.89 -4.79
CA LYS A 114 -4.58 12.75 -3.93
C LYS A 114 -5.61 11.93 -3.17
N ALA A 115 -5.64 12.10 -1.86
CA ALA A 115 -6.65 11.54 -0.98
C ALA A 115 -7.94 12.38 -1.03
N LEU A 116 -9.07 11.72 -1.17
CA LEU A 116 -10.40 12.31 -1.12
C LEU A 116 -11.20 11.59 -0.04
N ALA A 117 -11.46 12.25 1.09
CA ALA A 117 -12.28 11.66 2.13
C ALA A 117 -13.71 11.50 1.60
N THR A 118 -14.20 10.27 1.53
CA THR A 118 -15.52 9.95 0.95
C THR A 118 -16.34 9.06 1.90
N PRO A 119 -16.57 9.49 3.16
CA PRO A 119 -17.35 8.73 4.10
C PRO A 119 -18.78 8.51 3.59
N GLY A 120 -19.41 7.45 4.08
CA GLY A 120 -20.79 7.11 3.74
C GLY A 120 -21.02 5.60 3.77
N HIS A 121 -20.19 4.82 3.09
CA HIS A 121 -20.22 3.36 3.25
C HIS A 121 -19.69 2.96 4.63
N THR A 122 -18.55 3.55 5.02
CA THR A 122 -18.05 3.60 6.40
C THR A 122 -17.68 5.05 6.73
N SER A 123 -17.47 5.36 8.01
CA SER A 123 -16.94 6.67 8.43
C SER A 123 -15.48 6.91 7.99
N GLY A 124 -14.74 5.84 7.72
CA GLY A 124 -13.33 5.88 7.31
C GLY A 124 -13.09 5.84 5.80
N CYS A 125 -14.13 5.78 4.97
CA CYS A 125 -13.95 5.64 3.52
C CYS A 125 -13.13 6.78 2.91
N MET A 126 -12.18 6.40 2.05
CA MET A 126 -11.28 7.26 1.31
C MET A 126 -11.25 6.81 -0.16
N SER A 127 -11.30 7.77 -1.08
CA SER A 127 -11.02 7.56 -2.49
C SER A 127 -9.65 8.12 -2.85
N TYR A 128 -8.98 7.53 -3.83
CA TYR A 128 -7.65 7.96 -4.28
C TYR A 128 -7.69 8.42 -5.73
N PHE A 129 -7.30 9.67 -6.01
CA PHE A 129 -7.29 10.24 -7.35
C PHE A 129 -5.85 10.42 -7.85
N VAL A 130 -5.55 9.88 -9.03
CA VAL A 130 -4.24 10.01 -9.68
C VAL A 130 -4.40 9.84 -11.19
N ASP A 131 -3.76 10.70 -11.97
CA ASP A 131 -3.64 10.55 -13.43
C ASP A 131 -4.98 10.24 -14.15
N GLY A 132 -6.02 11.03 -13.87
CA GLY A 132 -7.35 10.89 -14.47
C GLY A 132 -8.12 9.62 -14.06
N LYS A 133 -7.69 8.95 -12.99
CA LYS A 133 -8.32 7.75 -12.42
C LYS A 133 -8.71 8.05 -10.97
N VAL A 134 -9.85 7.53 -10.53
CA VAL A 134 -10.27 7.57 -9.14
C VAL A 134 -10.61 6.16 -8.65
N PHE A 135 -9.94 5.74 -7.59
CA PHE A 135 -10.19 4.48 -6.88
C PHE A 135 -11.17 4.77 -5.76
N THR A 136 -12.42 4.32 -5.91
CA THR A 136 -13.56 4.84 -5.13
C THR A 136 -13.94 3.98 -3.93
N GLY A 137 -13.19 2.89 -3.69
CA GLY A 137 -13.56 1.89 -2.71
C GLY A 137 -15.01 1.45 -2.92
N ASP A 138 -15.74 1.38 -1.82
CA ASP A 138 -17.19 1.13 -1.81
C ASP A 138 -18.04 2.40 -1.72
N THR A 139 -17.46 3.60 -1.82
CA THR A 139 -18.26 4.83 -1.88
C THR A 139 -19.08 4.88 -3.18
N LEU A 140 -18.42 4.68 -4.33
CA LEU A 140 -19.06 4.68 -5.65
C LEU A 140 -18.76 3.36 -6.37
N LEU A 141 -19.80 2.65 -6.80
CA LEU A 141 -19.70 1.42 -7.57
C LEU A 141 -20.24 1.63 -8.98
N ILE A 142 -19.97 0.70 -9.89
CA ILE A 142 -20.47 0.80 -11.27
C ILE A 142 -22.00 0.66 -11.28
N ARG A 143 -22.71 1.73 -11.63
CA ARG A 143 -24.18 1.82 -11.56
C ARG A 143 -24.72 1.51 -10.16
N GLY A 144 -23.98 1.89 -9.12
CA GLY A 144 -24.40 1.67 -7.73
C GLY A 144 -23.52 2.40 -6.72
N CYS A 145 -23.59 1.93 -5.48
CA CYS A 145 -22.78 2.39 -4.36
C CYS A 145 -22.75 1.30 -3.29
N GLY A 146 -21.80 1.40 -2.36
CA GLY A 146 -21.77 0.58 -1.16
C GLY A 146 -23.02 0.79 -0.30
N ARG A 147 -23.28 -0.19 0.56
CA ARG A 147 -24.33 -0.14 1.58
C ARG A 147 -23.97 0.85 2.69
N THR A 148 -24.91 1.27 3.52
CA THR A 148 -24.69 2.33 4.53
C THR A 148 -25.26 1.99 5.90
N ASP A 149 -25.48 0.70 6.17
CA ASP A 149 -26.19 0.18 7.35
C ASP A 149 -25.25 -0.51 8.36
N PHE A 150 -23.94 -0.54 8.09
CA PHE A 150 -22.89 -1.05 8.97
C PHE A 150 -21.73 -0.05 9.10
N GLN A 151 -20.81 -0.28 10.04
CA GLN A 151 -19.52 0.44 10.15
C GLN A 151 -19.66 1.98 10.13
N GLN A 152 -20.66 2.49 10.86
CA GLN A 152 -20.98 3.92 10.93
C GLN A 152 -21.29 4.54 9.56
N GLY A 153 -21.79 3.73 8.62
CA GLY A 153 -22.30 4.18 7.35
C GLY A 153 -23.52 5.11 7.51
N ASP A 154 -23.67 6.02 6.56
CA ASP A 154 -24.76 6.99 6.53
C ASP A 154 -25.09 7.36 5.09
N ALA A 155 -26.35 7.14 4.69
CA ALA A 155 -26.81 7.37 3.33
C ALA A 155 -26.72 8.86 2.93
N LYS A 156 -27.08 9.77 3.83
CA LYS A 156 -26.98 11.20 3.53
C LYS A 156 -25.53 11.61 3.26
N THR A 157 -24.61 11.19 4.13
CA THR A 157 -23.17 11.45 4.01
C THR A 157 -22.61 10.84 2.73
N LEU A 158 -23.02 9.61 2.38
CA LEU A 158 -22.63 8.97 1.12
C LEU A 158 -23.08 9.81 -0.09
N TYR A 159 -24.35 10.21 -0.14
CA TYR A 159 -24.91 11.02 -1.21
C TYR A 159 -24.16 12.35 -1.35
N ASP A 160 -23.95 13.05 -0.25
CA ASP A 160 -23.27 14.35 -0.23
C ASP A 160 -21.83 14.23 -0.71
N ASN A 161 -21.10 13.18 -0.32
CA ASN A 161 -19.72 12.96 -0.78
C ASN A 161 -19.64 12.55 -2.25
N VAL A 162 -20.54 11.71 -2.74
CA VAL A 162 -20.56 11.37 -4.17
C VAL A 162 -20.86 12.61 -5.00
N THR A 163 -21.94 13.34 -4.69
CA THR A 163 -22.44 14.44 -5.52
C THR A 163 -21.59 15.71 -5.43
N ASN A 164 -21.13 16.08 -4.24
CA ASN A 164 -20.38 17.32 -4.02
C ASN A 164 -18.85 17.14 -4.10
N LYS A 165 -18.33 15.90 -4.16
CA LYS A 165 -16.90 15.64 -4.28
C LYS A 165 -16.56 14.80 -5.51
N LEU A 166 -16.98 13.54 -5.57
CA LEU A 166 -16.61 12.67 -6.71
C LEU A 166 -17.16 13.19 -8.04
N PHE A 167 -18.42 13.63 -8.08
CA PHE A 167 -19.03 14.21 -9.27
C PHE A 167 -18.51 15.63 -9.59
N THR A 168 -17.61 16.21 -8.81
CA THR A 168 -16.91 17.44 -9.22
C THR A 168 -15.67 17.17 -10.06
N LEU A 169 -15.21 15.91 -10.12
CA LEU A 169 -14.11 15.50 -10.98
C LEU A 169 -14.50 15.59 -12.47
N PRO A 170 -13.53 15.71 -13.40
CA PRO A 170 -13.80 15.70 -14.83
C PRO A 170 -14.59 14.47 -15.26
N ASP A 171 -15.54 14.64 -16.18
CA ASP A 171 -16.39 13.54 -16.66
C ASP A 171 -15.60 12.38 -17.29
N SER A 172 -14.41 12.66 -17.86
CA SER A 172 -13.49 11.66 -18.41
C SER A 172 -12.72 10.86 -17.36
N THR A 173 -12.87 11.19 -16.07
CA THR A 173 -12.17 10.49 -14.98
C THR A 173 -12.67 9.06 -14.88
N ILE A 174 -11.77 8.08 -14.97
CA ILE A 174 -12.11 6.65 -14.88
C ILE A 174 -12.37 6.29 -13.42
N VAL A 175 -13.48 5.59 -13.17
CA VAL A 175 -13.89 5.11 -11.86
C VAL A 175 -13.51 3.64 -11.71
N TYR A 176 -12.74 3.35 -10.66
CA TYR A 176 -12.30 2.02 -10.26
C TYR A 176 -12.83 1.69 -8.85
N PRO A 177 -13.90 0.89 -8.72
CA PRO A 177 -14.46 0.54 -7.42
C PRO A 177 -13.64 -0.55 -6.71
N ALA A 178 -13.87 -0.77 -5.41
CA ALA A 178 -13.33 -1.95 -4.72
C ALA A 178 -14.08 -3.24 -5.08
N HIS A 179 -15.34 -3.17 -5.53
CA HIS A 179 -16.13 -4.38 -5.83
C HIS A 179 -16.96 -4.26 -7.12
N ASP A 180 -17.13 -5.38 -7.82
CA ASP A 180 -18.21 -5.56 -8.80
C ASP A 180 -18.67 -7.03 -8.87
N TYR A 181 -19.99 -7.21 -8.85
CA TYR A 181 -20.63 -8.53 -8.79
C TYR A 181 -21.16 -8.99 -10.15
N ARG A 182 -20.86 -8.27 -11.24
CA ARG A 182 -21.39 -8.49 -12.60
C ARG A 182 -20.30 -8.58 -13.67
N GLY A 183 -19.02 -8.61 -13.27
CA GLY A 183 -17.87 -8.70 -14.17
C GLY A 183 -17.56 -7.38 -14.91
N ARG A 184 -18.02 -6.23 -14.41
CA ARG A 184 -17.68 -4.91 -14.95
C ARG A 184 -16.44 -4.38 -14.25
N THR A 185 -15.47 -3.94 -15.03
CA THR A 185 -14.13 -3.60 -14.55
C THR A 185 -13.96 -2.13 -14.16
N SER A 186 -14.62 -1.21 -14.87
CA SER A 186 -14.52 0.23 -14.63
C SER A 186 -15.73 0.98 -15.18
N SER A 187 -15.87 2.26 -14.80
CA SER A 187 -16.82 3.22 -15.35
C SER A 187 -16.14 4.58 -15.51
N SER A 188 -16.89 5.67 -15.65
CA SER A 188 -16.39 7.04 -15.59
C SER A 188 -17.29 7.94 -14.76
N ILE A 189 -16.75 9.06 -14.27
CA ILE A 189 -17.53 10.06 -13.53
C ILE A 189 -18.70 10.57 -14.36
N GLY A 190 -18.48 10.84 -15.65
CA GLY A 190 -19.54 11.28 -16.57
C GLY A 190 -20.63 10.23 -16.75
N GLU A 191 -20.26 8.95 -16.77
CA GLU A 191 -21.22 7.86 -16.84
C GLU A 191 -22.04 7.70 -15.55
N GLU A 192 -21.39 7.68 -14.39
CA GLU A 192 -22.10 7.53 -13.11
C GLU A 192 -22.99 8.74 -12.81
N LYS A 193 -22.56 9.96 -13.15
CA LYS A 193 -23.41 11.16 -13.08
C LYS A 193 -24.71 11.03 -13.86
N ARG A 194 -24.69 10.38 -15.03
CA ARG A 194 -25.85 10.33 -15.92
C ARG A 194 -26.72 9.11 -15.68
N TRP A 195 -26.11 7.98 -15.34
CA TRP A 195 -26.76 6.68 -15.41
C TRP A 195 -26.63 5.84 -14.14
N ASN A 196 -26.03 6.35 -13.07
CA ASN A 196 -26.13 5.67 -11.78
C ASN A 196 -27.58 5.72 -11.29
N PRO A 197 -28.27 4.58 -11.13
CA PRO A 197 -29.69 4.54 -10.82
C PRO A 197 -30.02 5.01 -9.40
N ARG A 198 -29.02 5.15 -8.52
CA ARG A 198 -29.18 5.62 -7.14
C ARG A 198 -28.75 7.08 -6.97
N LEU A 199 -27.66 7.47 -7.61
CA LEU A 199 -26.94 8.72 -7.33
C LEU A 199 -26.92 9.71 -8.50
N GLY A 200 -27.16 9.23 -9.72
CA GLY A 200 -27.03 10.02 -10.95
C GLY A 200 -28.37 10.52 -11.48
N GLY A 201 -28.31 11.27 -12.59
CA GLY A 201 -29.46 11.82 -13.27
C GLY A 201 -30.20 12.85 -12.39
N GLU A 202 -31.50 12.65 -12.25
CA GLU A 202 -32.39 13.52 -11.47
C GLU A 202 -32.68 12.95 -10.07
N GLN A 203 -31.91 11.97 -9.60
CA GLN A 203 -32.10 11.38 -8.27
C GLN A 203 -31.92 12.44 -7.18
N SER A 204 -32.91 12.55 -6.29
CA SER A 204 -32.84 13.46 -5.15
C SER A 204 -32.17 12.80 -3.94
N ALA A 205 -31.61 13.60 -3.04
CA ALA A 205 -31.05 13.09 -1.79
C ALA A 205 -32.09 12.31 -0.96
N SER A 206 -33.35 12.75 -0.97
CA SER A 206 -34.44 12.07 -0.25
C SER A 206 -34.74 10.68 -0.84
N ASP A 207 -34.86 10.58 -2.17
CA ASP A 207 -35.15 9.30 -2.84
C ASP A 207 -34.00 8.31 -2.63
N PHE A 208 -32.77 8.82 -2.66
CA PHE A 208 -31.58 8.03 -2.35
C PHE A 208 -31.61 7.48 -0.92
N ILE A 209 -31.81 8.34 0.08
CA ILE A 209 -31.83 7.93 1.50
C ILE A 209 -32.95 6.91 1.75
N GLU A 210 -34.14 7.14 1.20
CA GLU A 210 -35.25 6.19 1.29
C GLU A 210 -34.88 4.85 0.65
N THR A 211 -34.30 4.87 -0.55
CA THR A 211 -33.86 3.64 -1.23
C THR A 211 -32.85 2.87 -0.39
N MET A 212 -31.82 3.55 0.12
CA MET A 212 -30.74 2.91 0.90
C MET A 212 -31.25 2.30 2.21
N ASN A 213 -32.17 2.98 2.90
CA ASN A 213 -32.78 2.49 4.13
C ASN A 213 -33.69 1.26 3.92
N ASN A 214 -34.11 0.99 2.68
CA ASN A 214 -35.03 -0.09 2.34
C ASN A 214 -34.37 -1.23 1.55
N LEU A 215 -33.03 -1.26 1.42
CA LEU A 215 -32.33 -2.31 0.66
C LEU A 215 -32.47 -3.72 1.28
N ASN A 216 -32.69 -3.82 2.60
CA ASN A 216 -32.90 -5.09 3.33
C ASN A 216 -31.92 -6.21 2.95
N LEU A 217 -30.63 -5.87 2.86
CA LEU A 217 -29.59 -6.81 2.46
C LEU A 217 -29.17 -7.70 3.62
N ASP A 218 -28.88 -8.96 3.32
CA ASP A 218 -28.28 -9.89 4.27
C ASP A 218 -27.00 -9.31 4.89
N MET A 219 -26.69 -9.74 6.12
CA MET A 219 -25.45 -9.40 6.79
C MET A 219 -24.24 -9.90 5.97
N PRO A 220 -23.16 -9.11 5.82
CA PRO A 220 -21.97 -9.56 5.10
C PRO A 220 -21.38 -10.81 5.77
N LYS A 221 -21.02 -11.81 4.97
CA LYS A 221 -20.68 -13.16 5.44
C LYS A 221 -19.45 -13.19 6.36
N LYS A 222 -18.44 -12.35 6.10
CA LYS A 222 -17.17 -12.31 6.84
C LYS A 222 -17.08 -11.16 7.85
N ILE A 223 -18.13 -10.37 8.09
CA ILE A 223 -18.01 -9.11 8.87
C ILE A 223 -17.42 -9.31 10.28
N ASN A 224 -17.79 -10.40 10.95
CA ASN A 224 -17.34 -10.70 12.32
C ASN A 224 -15.88 -11.19 12.40
N GLU A 225 -15.28 -11.53 11.26
CA GLU A 225 -13.89 -11.98 11.14
C GLU A 225 -13.02 -10.88 10.51
N ALA A 226 -13.48 -10.34 9.37
CA ALA A 226 -12.78 -9.35 8.57
C ALA A 226 -12.59 -8.02 9.30
N VAL A 227 -13.66 -7.45 9.89
CA VAL A 227 -13.55 -6.12 10.52
C VAL A 227 -12.56 -6.13 11.69
N PRO A 228 -12.60 -7.10 12.64
CA PRO A 228 -11.59 -7.18 13.69
C PRO A 228 -10.17 -7.40 13.16
N ALA A 229 -9.98 -8.27 12.16
CA ALA A 229 -8.66 -8.52 11.58
C ALA A 229 -8.09 -7.27 10.88
N ASN A 230 -8.96 -6.51 10.19
CA ASN A 230 -8.56 -5.33 9.43
C ASN A 230 -8.19 -4.13 10.33
N VAL A 231 -8.67 -4.07 11.58
CA VAL A 231 -8.14 -3.14 12.60
C VAL A 231 -6.67 -3.45 12.92
N GLY A 232 -6.24 -4.71 12.79
CA GLY A 232 -4.84 -5.12 12.88
C GLY A 232 -4.10 -5.06 11.55
N VAL A 233 -4.65 -4.48 10.48
CA VAL A 233 -4.11 -4.57 9.10
C VAL A 233 -3.89 -6.01 8.62
N GLY A 234 -4.79 -6.91 9.01
CA GLY A 234 -4.84 -8.31 8.59
C GLY A 234 -3.99 -9.28 9.42
N ILE A 235 -3.01 -8.78 10.18
CA ILE A 235 -2.12 -9.61 11.00
C ILE A 235 -2.02 -9.03 12.41
N ASP A 236 -1.65 -9.81 13.42
CA ASP A 236 -1.36 -9.24 14.74
C ASP A 236 0.01 -8.52 14.71
N TYR A 237 0.01 -7.27 14.26
CA TYR A 237 1.19 -6.43 14.21
C TYR A 237 1.25 -5.52 15.43
N ASN A 238 2.37 -5.52 16.15
CA ASN A 238 2.62 -4.61 17.26
C ASN A 238 3.47 -3.41 16.81
N PRO A 239 2.85 -2.26 16.47
CA PRO A 239 3.53 -1.09 15.89
C PRO A 239 4.45 -0.35 16.87
N ARG A 240 4.36 -0.62 18.18
CA ARG A 240 5.09 0.15 19.20
C ARG A 240 6.56 -0.16 19.30
N ARG A 241 7.08 -1.11 18.52
CA ARG A 241 8.31 -1.75 18.96
C ARG A 241 9.58 -1.01 18.61
N PHE A 242 9.65 -0.18 17.56
CA PHE A 242 10.93 0.45 17.24
C PHE A 242 10.86 1.78 16.48
N VAL A 243 11.01 2.88 17.24
CA VAL A 243 11.63 4.11 16.73
C VAL A 243 13.12 3.85 16.74
N TYR A 244 13.74 3.65 15.57
CA TYR A 244 15.18 3.39 15.50
C TYR A 244 15.97 4.69 15.38
N GLU A 245 17.19 4.67 15.92
CA GLU A 245 18.14 5.77 15.82
C GLU A 245 18.36 6.17 14.36
N ASP A 246 18.52 7.47 14.14
CA ASP A 246 18.78 8.04 12.83
C ASP A 246 20.18 7.61 12.35
N PHE A 247 20.24 6.60 11.48
CA PHE A 247 21.49 6.07 10.91
C PHE A 247 21.39 6.09 9.39
N SER A 248 22.33 6.78 8.74
CA SER A 248 22.32 7.04 7.30
C SER A 248 23.43 6.28 6.56
N MET A 249 23.42 6.32 5.22
CA MET A 249 24.54 5.82 4.42
C MET A 249 25.86 6.56 4.70
N SER A 250 25.81 7.80 5.19
CA SER A 250 27.01 8.54 5.59
C SER A 250 27.61 7.97 6.89
N ASP A 251 26.75 7.57 7.83
CA ASP A 251 27.17 6.90 9.07
C ASP A 251 27.67 5.48 8.78
N LEU A 252 27.02 4.81 7.83
CA LEU A 252 27.48 3.51 7.31
C LEU A 252 28.88 3.65 6.70
N HIS A 253 29.13 4.67 5.87
CA HIS A 253 30.45 4.88 5.27
C HIS A 253 31.53 5.14 6.32
N THR A 254 31.21 5.94 7.35
CA THR A 254 32.12 6.16 8.48
C THR A 254 32.44 4.86 9.21
N SER A 255 31.43 4.00 9.43
CA SER A 255 31.60 2.69 10.05
C SER A 255 32.40 1.73 9.16
N TRP A 256 32.10 1.68 7.86
CA TRP A 256 32.76 0.84 6.87
C TRP A 256 34.26 1.05 6.80
N ARG A 257 34.73 2.31 6.90
CA ARG A 257 36.17 2.64 6.87
C ARG A 257 36.98 2.07 8.05
N GLN A 258 36.29 1.64 9.10
CA GLN A 258 36.88 1.12 10.34
C GLN A 258 36.17 -0.15 10.79
N LEU A 259 35.59 -0.91 9.85
CA LEU A 259 34.78 -2.08 10.14
C LEU A 259 35.59 -3.10 10.93
N GLY A 260 35.04 -3.53 12.07
CA GLY A 260 35.67 -4.52 12.94
C GLY A 260 35.81 -5.88 12.25
N ALA A 261 36.77 -6.69 12.70
CA ALA A 261 37.01 -8.03 12.14
C ALA A 261 35.81 -9.00 12.33
N ASN A 262 34.93 -8.73 13.29
CA ASN A 262 33.70 -9.48 13.54
C ASN A 262 32.43 -8.64 13.33
N GLU A 263 32.49 -7.64 12.44
CA GLU A 263 31.33 -6.86 12.01
C GLU A 263 31.03 -7.12 10.53
N VAL A 264 29.77 -6.98 10.14
CA VAL A 264 29.34 -7.25 8.76
C VAL A 264 28.38 -6.19 8.24
N ILE A 265 28.42 -5.97 6.93
CA ILE A 265 27.43 -5.15 6.21
C ILE A 265 26.56 -6.08 5.36
N VAL A 266 25.25 -5.93 5.47
CA VAL A 266 24.23 -6.71 4.78
C VAL A 266 23.45 -5.80 3.83
N ASP A 267 23.43 -6.18 2.55
CA ASP A 267 22.58 -5.56 1.54
C ASP A 267 21.26 -6.33 1.43
N ASN A 268 20.15 -5.69 1.82
CA ASN A 268 18.80 -6.26 1.74
C ASN A 268 18.10 -6.01 0.40
N ARG A 269 18.82 -5.54 -0.63
CA ARG A 269 18.30 -5.46 -2.00
C ARG A 269 18.25 -6.85 -2.66
N ARG A 270 17.57 -6.95 -3.80
CA ARG A 270 17.53 -8.17 -4.61
C ARG A 270 18.91 -8.45 -5.20
N GLY A 271 19.20 -9.71 -5.51
CA GLY A 271 20.49 -10.11 -6.08
C GLY A 271 20.85 -9.38 -7.38
N ILE A 272 19.86 -9.04 -8.20
CA ILE A 272 20.11 -8.25 -9.42
C ILE A 272 20.57 -6.81 -9.11
N GLU A 273 19.98 -6.16 -8.11
CA GLU A 273 20.40 -4.82 -7.67
C GLU A 273 21.79 -4.85 -7.01
N PHE A 274 22.12 -5.94 -6.33
CA PHE A 274 23.43 -6.16 -5.72
C PHE A 274 24.53 -6.30 -6.79
N ALA A 275 24.27 -7.09 -7.84
CA ALA A 275 25.20 -7.32 -8.95
C ALA A 275 25.45 -6.08 -9.83
N GLU A 276 24.61 -5.05 -9.76
CA GLU A 276 24.81 -3.76 -10.44
C GLU A 276 25.79 -2.84 -9.70
N GLY A 277 26.11 -3.17 -8.45
CA GLY A 277 27.01 -2.40 -7.59
C GLY A 277 26.51 -2.33 -6.16
N HIS A 278 27.40 -2.59 -5.21
CA HIS A 278 27.10 -2.66 -3.78
C HIS A 278 28.23 -2.06 -2.92
N VAL A 279 27.94 -1.85 -1.63
CA VAL A 279 28.94 -1.43 -0.64
C VAL A 279 30.04 -2.50 -0.54
N PRO A 280 31.33 -2.15 -0.67
CA PRO A 280 32.41 -3.14 -0.68
C PRO A 280 32.46 -4.00 0.58
N GLY A 281 32.65 -5.30 0.40
CA GLY A 281 32.67 -6.29 1.48
C GLY A 281 31.30 -6.57 2.11
N SER A 282 30.20 -6.04 1.56
CA SER A 282 28.86 -6.41 2.00
C SER A 282 28.44 -7.77 1.47
N ILE A 283 27.58 -8.47 2.21
CA ILE A 283 26.93 -9.72 1.77
C ILE A 283 25.49 -9.43 1.36
N ASN A 284 25.00 -10.11 0.32
CA ASN A 284 23.61 -9.97 -0.10
C ASN A 284 22.71 -10.94 0.67
N ILE A 285 21.78 -10.40 1.45
CA ILE A 285 20.69 -11.15 2.09
C ILE A 285 19.39 -10.40 1.78
N PRO A 286 18.74 -10.70 0.64
CA PRO A 286 17.50 -10.04 0.24
C PRO A 286 16.41 -10.17 1.32
N LEU A 287 15.58 -9.13 1.46
CA LEU A 287 14.37 -9.21 2.30
C LEU A 287 13.50 -10.42 1.90
N GLY A 288 12.98 -11.13 2.90
CA GLY A 288 12.28 -12.41 2.78
C GLY A 288 13.16 -13.63 3.06
N SER A 289 14.49 -13.50 3.00
CA SER A 289 15.44 -14.59 3.24
C SER A 289 16.24 -14.46 4.54
N GLU A 290 16.11 -13.34 5.25
CA GLU A 290 16.94 -12.98 6.41
C GLU A 290 16.80 -13.96 7.58
N SER A 291 15.59 -14.51 7.78
CA SER A 291 15.32 -15.46 8.86
C SER A 291 16.16 -16.74 8.73
N THR A 292 16.46 -17.17 7.50
CA THR A 292 17.31 -18.35 7.23
C THR A 292 18.78 -18.11 7.56
N HIS A 293 19.19 -16.84 7.68
CA HIS A 293 20.56 -16.43 8.01
C HIS A 293 20.70 -15.98 9.48
N ALA A 294 19.65 -16.11 10.30
CA ALA A 294 19.61 -15.59 11.65
C ALA A 294 20.77 -16.08 12.54
N GLU A 295 21.10 -17.37 12.49
CA GLU A 295 22.21 -17.94 13.29
C GLU A 295 23.58 -17.43 12.84
N GLN A 296 23.78 -17.22 11.53
CA GLN A 296 24.98 -16.60 11.00
C GLN A 296 25.10 -15.14 11.47
N LEU A 297 24.01 -14.38 11.39
CA LEU A 297 23.99 -12.96 11.75
C LEU A 297 24.19 -12.74 13.27
N LYS A 298 23.74 -13.68 14.12
CA LYS A 298 23.98 -13.67 15.57
C LYS A 298 25.46 -13.82 15.96
N ALA A 299 26.29 -14.38 15.08
CA ALA A 299 27.71 -14.62 15.37
C ALA A 299 28.58 -13.35 15.26
N TYR A 300 28.09 -12.32 14.57
CA TYR A 300 28.78 -11.03 14.45
C TYR A 300 28.55 -10.15 15.67
N ASP A 301 29.54 -9.32 16.01
CA ASP A 301 29.41 -8.32 17.06
C ASP A 301 28.41 -7.23 16.66
N LYS A 302 28.39 -6.87 15.37
CA LYS A 302 27.47 -5.91 14.79
C LYS A 302 27.15 -6.21 13.33
N VAL A 303 25.88 -6.03 12.97
CA VAL A 303 25.35 -6.21 11.60
C VAL A 303 24.77 -4.88 11.14
N TYR A 304 25.41 -4.25 10.16
CA TYR A 304 24.90 -3.05 9.50
C TYR A 304 24.05 -3.44 8.30
N MET A 305 22.86 -2.88 8.17
CA MET A 305 21.92 -3.26 7.12
C MET A 305 21.50 -2.05 6.30
N TYR A 306 21.49 -2.20 4.98
CA TYR A 306 21.04 -1.16 4.06
C TYR A 306 20.26 -1.76 2.90
N CYS A 307 19.56 -0.90 2.16
CA CYS A 307 18.97 -1.28 0.89
C CYS A 307 18.97 -0.09 -0.08
N ARG A 308 18.03 -0.02 -1.03
CA ARG A 308 17.90 1.12 -1.96
C ARG A 308 17.46 2.41 -1.25
N SER A 309 16.54 2.33 -0.29
CA SER A 309 15.86 3.51 0.31
C SER A 309 15.74 3.45 1.84
N GLY A 310 16.27 2.40 2.46
CA GLY A 310 16.16 2.13 3.91
C GLY A 310 14.89 1.38 4.33
N ARG A 311 13.87 1.26 3.46
CA ARG A 311 12.59 0.60 3.80
C ARG A 311 12.74 -0.90 4.02
N ARG A 312 13.31 -1.62 3.04
CA ARG A 312 13.55 -3.07 3.16
C ARG A 312 14.47 -3.43 4.33
N ALA A 313 15.48 -2.60 4.61
CA ALA A 313 16.37 -2.79 5.73
C ALA A 313 15.65 -2.65 7.08
N GLN A 314 14.72 -1.70 7.23
CA GLN A 314 13.88 -1.58 8.43
C GLN A 314 12.98 -2.79 8.64
N THR A 315 12.44 -3.33 7.55
CA THR A 315 11.61 -4.54 7.63
C THR A 315 12.44 -5.76 8.03
N ALA A 316 13.59 -5.97 7.40
CA ALA A 316 14.52 -7.02 7.80
C ALA A 316 14.95 -6.87 9.27
N LEU A 317 15.19 -5.64 9.72
CA LEU A 317 15.52 -5.31 11.11
C LEU A 317 14.41 -5.76 12.04
N THR A 318 13.18 -5.39 11.73
CA THR A 318 11.99 -5.78 12.50
C THR A 318 11.87 -7.30 12.60
N ASN A 319 11.96 -8.00 11.47
CA ASN A 319 11.82 -9.46 11.40
C ASN A 319 12.91 -10.17 12.23
N LEU A 320 14.17 -9.75 12.07
CA LEU A 320 15.30 -10.31 12.81
C LEU A 320 15.24 -10.00 14.31
N SER A 321 14.83 -8.78 14.69
CA SER A 321 14.64 -8.42 16.10
C SER A 321 13.52 -9.24 16.77
N LEU A 322 12.45 -9.59 16.05
CA LEU A 322 11.38 -10.43 16.58
C LEU A 322 11.85 -11.86 16.92
N ILE A 323 12.87 -12.37 16.22
CA ILE A 323 13.47 -13.68 16.48
C ILE A 323 14.74 -13.59 17.36
N GLY A 324 14.97 -12.44 18.00
CA GLY A 324 15.94 -12.26 19.08
C GLY A 324 17.31 -11.69 18.69
N LEU A 325 17.47 -11.12 17.48
CA LEU A 325 18.71 -10.43 17.12
C LEU A 325 18.71 -8.99 17.65
N ASN A 326 19.74 -8.66 18.41
CA ASN A 326 19.89 -7.36 19.08
C ASN A 326 21.17 -6.61 18.66
N ASN A 327 21.96 -7.19 17.75
CA ASN A 327 23.25 -6.66 17.26
C ASN A 327 23.12 -5.90 15.93
N LEU A 328 21.92 -5.39 15.62
CA LEU A 328 21.57 -4.86 14.30
C LEU A 328 21.61 -3.32 14.29
N VAL A 329 22.15 -2.75 13.22
CA VAL A 329 22.12 -1.31 12.91
C VAL A 329 21.54 -1.15 11.51
N CYS A 330 20.51 -0.33 11.35
CA CYS A 330 19.81 -0.19 10.07
C CYS A 330 19.93 1.22 9.52
N VAL A 331 20.30 1.32 8.25
CA VAL A 331 20.13 2.54 7.48
C VAL A 331 18.63 2.76 7.24
N SER A 332 18.04 3.74 7.91
CA SER A 332 16.57 3.84 8.08
C SER A 332 15.86 4.74 7.07
N HIS A 333 16.57 5.62 6.37
CA HIS A 333 15.92 6.67 5.54
C HIS A 333 16.77 7.10 4.33
N THR A 334 17.93 6.48 4.12
CA THR A 334 18.79 6.64 2.95
C THR A 334 19.09 5.26 2.36
N GLY A 335 19.80 5.19 1.24
CA GLY A 335 20.26 3.91 0.71
C GLY A 335 21.25 4.03 -0.43
N MET A 336 21.41 2.97 -1.22
CA MET A 336 22.46 2.88 -2.24
C MET A 336 22.60 4.12 -3.17
N PRO A 337 21.51 4.78 -3.63
CA PRO A 337 21.62 6.01 -4.41
C PRO A 337 22.35 7.15 -3.66
N ASN A 338 22.17 7.28 -2.34
CA ASN A 338 22.87 8.29 -1.53
C ASN A 338 24.38 7.98 -1.41
N TRP A 339 24.75 6.70 -1.30
CA TRP A 339 26.15 6.26 -1.27
C TRP A 339 26.86 6.59 -2.59
N ILE A 340 26.20 6.30 -3.72
CA ILE A 340 26.71 6.60 -5.05
C ILE A 340 26.82 8.12 -5.26
N ALA A 341 25.80 8.89 -4.90
CA ALA A 341 25.79 10.34 -5.03
C ALA A 341 26.91 11.02 -4.21
N ALA A 342 27.28 10.44 -3.07
CA ALA A 342 28.39 10.91 -2.24
C ALA A 342 29.79 10.54 -2.78
N GLY A 343 29.86 9.75 -3.86
CA GLY A 343 31.13 9.32 -4.48
C GLY A 343 31.88 8.27 -3.66
N TYR A 344 31.18 7.51 -2.80
CA TYR A 344 31.79 6.46 -2.01
C TYR A 344 32.11 5.21 -2.87
N PRO A 345 33.09 4.36 -2.47
CA PRO A 345 33.52 3.21 -3.28
C PRO A 345 32.41 2.18 -3.51
N VAL A 346 32.36 1.57 -4.69
CA VAL A 346 31.38 0.53 -5.07
C VAL A 346 32.12 -0.72 -5.55
N GLU A 347 31.68 -1.89 -5.09
CA GLU A 347 32.11 -3.21 -5.57
C GLU A 347 31.07 -3.75 -6.56
N LEU A 348 31.52 -4.48 -7.59
CA LEU A 348 30.67 -5.03 -8.67
C LEU A 348 30.50 -6.53 -8.52
#